data_AF-X1AUX4-F1
#
_entry.id   AF-X1AUX4-F1
#
_cell.length_a   1.000
_cell.length_b   1.000
_cell.length_c   1.000
_cell.angle_alpha   90.00
_cell.angle_beta   90.00
_cell.angle_gamma   90.00
#
_symmetry.space_group_name_H-M   'P 1'
#
loop_
_entity.id
_entity.type
_entity.pdbx_description
1 polymer ?
#
loop_
_entity_poly.entity_id
_entity_poly.type
_entity_poly.pdbx_seq_one_letter_code
_entity_poly.pdbx_strand_id
1 'polypeptide(L)' 'PIIRKGASIGANATILAGIEIGEGAIVAACAVVTKNIPAWSLAVGNPAKIKDLPDNLKKLNKI' A
#
# COMPACT_ATOMS: atom_id res chain seq x y z
N PRO A 1 7.80 -7.60 5.58
CA PRO A 1 6.66 -7.58 4.64
C PRO A 1 7.17 -7.95 3.24
N ILE A 2 6.30 -8.44 2.36
CA ILE A 2 6.63 -8.66 0.94
C ILE A 2 6.10 -7.45 0.17
N ILE A 3 6.98 -6.74 -0.52
CA ILE A 3 6.61 -5.55 -1.31
C ILE A 3 6.75 -5.92 -2.78
N ARG A 4 5.63 -5.93 -3.52
CA ARG A 4 5.61 -6.22 -4.95
C ARG A 4 6.06 -5.00 -5.76
N LYS A 5 6.32 -5.24 -7.05
CA LYS A 5 6.84 -4.25 -7.99
C LYS A 5 5.98 -2.97 -7.99
N GLY A 6 6.64 -1.82 -7.96
CA GLY A 6 6.01 -0.50 -8.05
C GLY A 6 4.99 -0.17 -6.95
N ALA A 7 4.91 -0.96 -5.88
CA ALA A 7 4.20 -0.57 -4.68
C ALA A 7 4.88 0.65 -4.03
N SER A 8 4.09 1.56 -3.49
CA SER A 8 4.59 2.80 -2.87
C SER A 8 4.23 2.84 -1.40
N ILE A 9 5.23 3.07 -0.56
CA ILE A 9 5.06 3.15 0.90
C ILE A 9 5.20 4.60 1.34
N GLY A 10 4.13 5.17 1.87
CA GLY A 10 4.11 6.51 2.43
C GLY A 10 5.00 6.63 3.66
N ALA A 11 5.51 7.84 3.89
CA ALA A 11 6.37 8.12 5.03
C ALA A 11 5.70 7.71 6.35
N ASN A 12 6.49 7.11 7.25
CA ASN A 12 6.04 6.65 8.57
C ASN A 12 4.88 5.62 8.54
N ALA A 13 4.68 4.90 7.43
CA ALA A 13 3.76 3.78 7.41
C ALA A 13 4.35 2.58 8.17
N THR A 14 3.53 1.91 8.96
CA THR A 14 3.89 0.69 9.70
C THR A 14 3.17 -0.49 9.08
N ILE A 15 3.92 -1.49 8.62
CA ILE A 15 3.37 -2.72 8.02
C ILE A 15 3.70 -3.89 8.96
N LEU A 16 2.67 -4.58 9.46
CA LEU A 16 2.88 -5.73 10.33
C LEU A 16 3.59 -6.88 9.61
N ALA A 17 4.25 -7.75 10.38
CA ALA A 17 4.98 -8.90 9.85
C ALA A 17 4.05 -9.86 9.08
N GLY A 18 4.59 -10.52 8.05
CA GLY A 18 3.84 -11.49 7.24
C GLY A 18 2.89 -10.89 6.19
N ILE A 19 2.78 -9.56 6.11
CA ILE A 19 1.89 -8.90 5.15
C ILE A 19 2.54 -8.70 3.78
N GLU A 20 1.75 -8.95 2.74
CA GLU A 20 2.06 -8.64 1.35
C GLU A 20 1.39 -7.34 0.88
N ILE A 21 2.16 -6.50 0.19
CA ILE A 21 1.70 -5.30 -0.51
C ILE A 21 1.75 -5.56 -2.01
N GLY A 22 0.58 -5.62 -2.65
CA GLY A 22 0.41 -5.96 -4.06
C GLY A 22 1.04 -4.96 -5.03
N GLU A 23 1.18 -5.38 -6.29
CA GLU A 23 1.78 -4.56 -7.35
C GLU A 23 1.04 -3.23 -7.53
N GLY A 24 1.79 -2.13 -7.62
CA GLY A 24 1.22 -0.80 -7.80
C GLY A 24 0.32 -0.32 -6.66
N ALA A 25 0.26 -1.03 -5.53
CA ALA A 25 -0.51 -0.60 -4.38
C ALA A 25 0.16 0.59 -3.69
N ILE A 26 -0.64 1.48 -3.10
CA ILE A 26 -0.15 2.64 -2.37
C ILE A 26 -0.55 2.51 -0.91
N VAL A 27 0.43 2.57 -0.01
CA VAL A 27 0.23 2.71 1.43
C VAL A 27 0.37 4.18 1.76
N ALA A 28 -0.67 4.80 2.31
CA ALA A 28 -0.63 6.22 2.68
C ALA A 28 0.33 6.47 3.84
N ALA A 29 0.79 7.72 3.97
CA ALA A 29 1.62 8.13 5.10
C ALA A 29 0.92 7.84 6.44
N CYS A 30 1.70 7.44 7.45
CA CYS A 30 1.23 7.10 8.79
C CYS A 30 0.17 5.96 8.85
N ALA A 31 -0.03 5.18 7.77
CA ALA A 31 -0.96 4.06 7.79
C ALA A 31 -0.40 2.87 8.57
N VAL A 32 -1.27 2.13 9.29
CA VAL A 32 -0.90 0.90 10.01
C VAL A 32 -1.55 -0.29 9.33
N VAL A 33 -0.77 -1.00 8.52
CA VAL A 33 -1.25 -2.10 7.68
C VAL A 33 -1.26 -3.40 8.47
N THR A 34 -2.48 -3.92 8.70
CA THR A 34 -2.73 -5.13 9.49
C THR A 34 -3.15 -6.35 8.65
N LYS A 35 -3.29 -6.19 7.32
CA LYS A 35 -3.72 -7.23 6.38
C LYS A 35 -3.12 -7.01 5.00
N ASN A 36 -3.11 -8.06 4.18
CA ASN A 36 -2.62 -8.01 2.80
C ASN A 36 -3.34 -6.93 2.00
N ILE A 37 -2.57 -6.19 1.21
CA ILE A 37 -3.07 -5.12 0.35
C ILE A 37 -3.10 -5.63 -1.10
N PRO A 38 -4.27 -5.66 -1.75
CA PRO A 38 -4.36 -6.09 -3.15
C PRO A 38 -3.58 -5.16 -4.08
N ALA A 39 -3.27 -5.67 -5.28
CA ALA A 39 -2.68 -4.84 -6.33
C ALA A 39 -3.58 -3.64 -6.67
N TRP A 40 -2.97 -2.54 -7.11
CA TRP A 40 -3.68 -1.33 -7.53
C TRP A 40 -4.72 -0.82 -6.53
N SER A 41 -4.43 -0.97 -5.23
CA SER A 41 -5.29 -0.54 -4.13
C SER A 41 -4.61 0.50 -3.25
N LEU A 42 -5.41 1.28 -2.54
CA LEU A 42 -4.96 2.30 -1.59
C LEU A 42 -5.22 1.85 -0.15
N ALA A 43 -4.16 1.75 0.67
CA ALA A 43 -4.25 1.46 2.10
C ALA A 43 -4.12 2.75 2.92
N VAL A 44 -5.13 3.12 3.71
CA VAL A 44 -5.19 4.40 4.45
C VAL A 44 -5.63 4.24 5.90
N GLY A 45 -5.01 5.00 6.80
CA GLY A 45 -5.41 5.11 8.22
C GLY A 45 -4.78 4.06 9.15
N ASN A 46 -5.19 4.10 10.41
CA ASN A 46 -4.74 3.21 11.48
C ASN A 46 -5.96 2.70 12.28
N PRO A 47 -6.36 1.42 12.15
CA PRO A 47 -5.83 0.41 11.23
C PRO A 47 -6.17 0.73 9.77
N ALA A 48 -5.31 0.29 8.84
CA ALA A 48 -5.45 0.61 7.42
C ALA A 48 -6.72 0.00 6.81
N LYS A 49 -7.51 0.85 6.16
CA LYS A 49 -8.65 0.48 5.32
C LYS A 49 -8.20 0.42 3.86
N ILE A 50 -8.69 -0.59 3.13
CA ILE A 50 -8.42 -0.75 1.70
C ILE A 50 -9.49 0.05 0.95
N LYS A 51 -9.04 0.86 -0.01
CA LYS A 51 -9.87 1.65 -0.93
C LYS A 51 -9.38 1.43 -2.35
N ASP A 52 -10.24 1.76 -3.32
CA ASP A 52 -9.84 1.82 -4.71
C ASP A 52 -8.75 2.87 -4.91
N LEU A 53 -7.76 2.52 -5.73
CA LEU A 53 -6.74 3.48 -6.15
C LEU A 53 -7.35 4.40 -7.22
N PRO A 54 -7.30 5.73 -7.04
CA PRO A 54 -7.71 6.68 -8.07
C PRO A 54 -7.01 6.43 -9.41
N ASP A 55 -7.74 6.53 -10.53
CA ASP A 55 -7.21 6.15 -11.84
C ASP A 55 -5.98 6.97 -12.26
N ASN A 56 -5.90 8.23 -11.85
CA ASN A 56 -4.74 9.09 -12.12
C ASN A 56 -3.46 8.61 -11.40
N LEU A 57 -3.58 7.77 -10.37
CA LEU A 57 -2.50 7.19 -9.59
C LEU A 57 -2.17 5.75 -9.99
N LYS A 58 -2.91 5.13 -10.92
CA LYS A 58 -2.60 3.80 -11.47
C LYS A 58 -1.39 3.85 -12.42
N LYS A 59 -0.24 4.19 -11.86
CA LYS A 59 1.06 4.19 -12.53
C LYS A 59 2.04 3.43 -11.65
N LEU A 60 2.79 2.51 -12.26
CA LEU A 60 3.86 1.81 -11.55
C LEU A 60 4.90 2.82 -11.08
N ASN A 61 5.18 2.80 -9.79
CA ASN A 61 6.33 3.50 -9.25
C ASN A 61 7.62 2.87 -9.81
N LYS A 62 8.57 3.71 -10.22
CA LYS A 62 9.82 3.32 -10.91
C LYS A 62 11.07 3.51 -10.07
N ILE A 63 10.91 3.86 -8.78
CA ILE A 63 12.01 3.95 -7.82
C ILE A 63 12.67 2.57 -7.67
#